data_AF-A0A6M1ZBH1-F1
#
_entry.id   AF-A0A6M1ZBH1-F1
#
_cell.length_a   1.000
_cell.length_b   1.000
_cell.length_c   1.000
_cell.angle_alpha   90.00
_cell.angle_beta   90.00
_cell.angle_gamma   90.00
#
_symmetry.space_group_name_H-M   'P 1'
#
loop_
_entity.id
_entity.type
_entity.pdbx_description
1 polymer ?
#
loop_
_entity_poly.entity_id
_entity_poly.type
_entity_poly.pdbx_seq_one_letter_code
_entity_poly.pdbx_strand_id
1 'polypeptide(L)' 'PYHAWQRGLNEHTNGLVRQYCPKSRRFDEISPDELMRIEELLNNRPRKVLEFLTPIEVFNQLSEGGLNVALHN' A
#
# COMPACT_ATOMS: atom_id res chain seq x y z
N PRO A 1 20.36 1.05 -5.46
CA PRO A 1 20.68 0.09 -4.38
C PRO A 1 19.52 0.00 -3.38
N TYR A 2 19.01 -1.21 -3.11
CA TYR A 2 18.02 -1.41 -2.04
C TYR A 2 18.73 -1.59 -0.71
N HIS A 3 18.23 -0.93 0.33
CA HIS A 3 18.74 -1.11 1.68
C HIS A 3 18.12 -2.37 2.33
N ALA A 4 18.89 -3.08 3.15
CA ALA A 4 18.45 -4.35 3.76
C ALA A 4 17.13 -4.24 4.53
N TRP A 5 16.85 -3.08 5.15
CA TRP A 5 15.62 -2.82 5.89
C TRP A 5 14.37 -2.66 5.02
N GLN A 6 14.52 -2.31 3.74
CA GLN A 6 13.38 -2.21 2.81
C GLN A 6 12.83 -3.60 2.47
N ARG A 7 13.66 -4.65 2.58
CA ARG A 7 13.28 -6.01 2.23
C ARG A 7 12.17 -6.56 3.13
N GLY A 8 12.28 -6.36 4.45
CA GLY A 8 11.27 -6.83 5.40
C GLY A 8 9.90 -6.19 5.15
N LEU A 9 9.88 -4.90 4.81
CA LEU A 9 8.64 -4.21 4.45
C LEU A 9 8.05 -4.74 3.13
N ASN A 10 8.88 -4.94 2.11
CA ASN A 10 8.45 -5.50 0.83
C ASN A 10 7.90 -6.92 0.99
N GLU A 11 8.54 -7.76 1.81
CA GLU A 11 8.08 -9.12 2.10
C GLU A 11 6.74 -9.11 2.84
N HIS A 12 6.52 -8.18 3.77
CA HIS A 12 5.23 -7.98 4.42
C HIS A 12 4.14 -7.59 3.42
N THR A 13 4.39 -6.58 2.58
CA THR A 13 3.46 -6.12 1.54
C THR A 13 3.13 -7.23 0.55
N ASN A 14 4.14 -7.99 0.09
CA ASN A 14 3.94 -9.12 -0.80
C ASN A 14 3.06 -10.20 -0.15
N GLY A 15 3.24 -10.48 1.15
CA GLY A 15 2.38 -11.41 1.89
C GLY A 15 0.90 -11.00 1.88
N LEU A 16 0.62 -9.70 1.92
CA LEU A 16 -0.74 -9.16 1.88
C LEU A 16 -1.36 -9.27 0.48
N VAL A 17 -0.60 -8.96 -0.56
CA VAL A 17 -1.03 -9.16 -1.96
C VAL A 17 -1.34 -10.64 -2.20
N ARG A 18 -0.56 -11.56 -1.63
CA ARG A 18 -0.77 -13.01 -1.78
C ARG A 18 -2.06 -13.54 -1.13
N GLN A 19 -2.72 -12.76 -0.26
CA GLN A 19 -4.05 -13.12 0.25
C GLN A 19 -5.13 -13.03 -0.83
N TYR A 20 -4.88 -12.24 -1.88
CA TYR A 20 -5.82 -12.02 -3.00
C TYR A 20 -5.31 -12.60 -4.32
N CYS A 21 -3.98 -12.71 -4.49
CA CYS A 21 -3.34 -13.29 -5.67
C CYS A 21 -2.60 -14.61 -5.31
N PRO A 22 -3.31 -15.76 -5.29
CA PRO A 22 -2.71 -17.04 -4.91
C PRO A 22 -1.51 -17.41 -5.79
N LYS A 23 -0.55 -18.16 -5.23
CA LYS A 23 0.77 -18.40 -5.86
C LYS A 23 0.68 -19.13 -7.21
N SER A 24 -0.33 -19.98 -7.39
CA SER A 24 -0.58 -20.73 -8.61
C SER A 24 -1.24 -19.90 -9.73
N ARG A 25 -1.71 -18.68 -9.41
CA ARG A 25 -2.32 -17.79 -10.40
C ARG A 25 -1.25 -16.89 -11.00
N ARG A 26 -1.26 -16.78 -12.33
CA ARG A 26 -0.36 -15.86 -13.01
C ARG A 26 -0.93 -14.43 -12.92
N PHE A 27 -0.06 -13.44 -12.78
CA PHE A 27 -0.51 -12.04 -12.61
C PHE A 27 -1.16 -11.47 -13.88
N ASP A 28 -0.84 -12.00 -15.05
CA ASP A 28 -1.45 -11.64 -16.34
C ASP A 28 -2.90 -12.15 -16.49
N GLU A 29 -3.35 -13.03 -15.61
CA GLU A 29 -4.73 -13.51 -15.58
C GLU A 29 -5.63 -12.67 -14.65
N ILE A 30 -5.09 -11.63 -14.01
CA ILE A 30 -5.85 -10.71 -13.16
C ILE A 30 -6.47 -9.66 -14.06
N SER A 31 -7.80 -9.57 -14.04
CA SER A 31 -8.50 -8.52 -14.80
C SER A 31 -8.24 -7.14 -14.19
N PRO A 32 -8.34 -6.06 -14.97
CA PRO A 32 -8.24 -4.70 -14.43
C PRO A 32 -9.21 -4.44 -13.26
N ASP A 33 -10.45 -4.95 -13.34
CA ASP A 33 -11.44 -4.79 -12.28
C ASP A 33 -11.05 -5.51 -10.99
N GLU A 34 -10.47 -6.70 -11.11
CA GLU A 34 -9.97 -7.45 -9.96
C GLU A 34 -8.74 -6.77 -9.35
N LEU A 35 -7.84 -6.25 -10.18
CA LEU A 35 -6.69 -5.49 -9.71
C LEU A 35 -7.15 -4.27 -8.90
N MET A 36 -8.09 -3.49 -9.44
CA MET A 36 -8.68 -2.33 -8.77
C MET A 36 -9.34 -2.73 -7.44
N ARG A 37 -10.08 -3.84 -7.41
CA ARG A 37 -10.67 -4.39 -6.18
C ARG A 37 -9.61 -4.71 -5.14
N ILE A 38 -8.48 -5.32 -5.54
CA ILE A 38 -7.39 -5.68 -4.63
C ILE A 38 -6.70 -4.43 -4.09
N GLU A 39 -6.45 -3.43 -4.94
CA GLU A 39 -5.89 -2.15 -4.54
C GLU A 39 -6.79 -1.44 -3.53
N GLU A 40 -8.10 -1.36 -3.79
CA GLU A 40 -9.07 -0.78 -2.86
C GLU A 40 -9.03 -1.48 -1.50
N LEU A 41 -9.02 -2.82 -1.48
CA LEU A 41 -8.97 -3.60 -0.24
C LEU A 41 -7.66 -3.37 0.53
N LEU A 42 -6.52 -3.29 -0.17
CA LEU A 42 -5.23 -3.08 0.47
C LEU A 42 -5.07 -1.66 1.01
N ASN A 43 -5.54 -0.66 0.26
CA ASN A 43 -5.44 0.76 0.58
C ASN A 43 -6.41 1.18 1.68
N ASN A 44 -7.56 0.51 1.81
CA ASN A 44 -8.53 0.73 2.88
C ASN A 44 -8.36 -0.23 4.07
N ARG A 45 -7.28 -1.02 4.12
CA ARG A 45 -7.04 -1.96 5.24
C ARG A 45 -6.32 -1.26 6.39
N PRO A 46 -6.92 -1.19 7.60
CA PRO A 46 -6.26 -0.70 8.80
C PRO A 46 -4.94 -1.42 9.09
N ARG A 47 -3.87 -0.68 9.40
CA ARG A 47 -2.55 -1.24 9.69
C ARG A 47 -2.11 -0.87 11.10
N LYS A 48 -1.74 -1.87 11.91
CA LYS A 48 -1.22 -1.63 13.28
C LYS A 48 0.01 -0.70 13.29
N VAL A 49 0.87 -0.78 12.28
CA VAL A 49 2.05 0.09 12.14
C VAL A 49 1.70 1.55 11.84
N LEU A 50 0.48 1.81 11.36
CA LEU A 50 -0.07 3.14 11.09
C LEU A 50 -1.07 3.55 12.18
N GLU A 51 -0.93 3.04 13.40
CA GLU A 51 -1.88 3.30 14.50
C GLU A 51 -3.33 2.93 14.16
N PHE A 52 -3.48 1.86 13.36
CA PHE A 52 -4.76 1.39 12.81
C PHE A 52 -5.42 2.31 11.79
N LEU A 53 -4.72 3.34 11.31
CA LEU A 53 -5.11 4.04 10.08
C LEU A 53 -4.90 3.17 8.85
N THR A 54 -5.62 3.50 7.80
CA THR A 54 -5.49 2.91 6.47
C THR A 54 -4.36 3.59 5.68
N PRO A 55 -3.70 2.88 4.74
CA PRO A 55 -2.72 3.49 3.87
C PRO A 55 -3.23 4.72 3.13
N ILE A 56 -4.49 4.74 2.69
CA ILE A 56 -5.07 5.88 1.98
C ILE A 56 -5.24 7.10 2.89
N GLU A 57 -5.68 6.92 4.15
CA GLU A 57 -5.78 8.02 5.11
C GLU A 57 -4.41 8.66 5.38
N VAL A 58 -3.39 7.83 5.65
CA VAL A 58 -2.03 8.34 5.89
C VAL A 58 -1.46 9.00 4.64
N PHE A 59 -1.68 8.41 3.46
CA PHE A 59 -1.24 9.01 2.20
C PHE A 59 -1.87 10.39 1.96
N ASN A 60 -3.17 10.52 2.19
CA ASN A 60 -3.88 11.79 2.04
C ASN A 60 -3.36 12.83 3.05
N GLN A 61 -3.18 12.45 4.33
CA GLN A 61 -2.63 13.34 5.36
C GLN A 61 -1.22 13.85 5.00
N LEU A 62 -0.35 12.98 4.47
CA LEU A 62 1.00 13.35 4.04
C LEU A 62 0.97 14.24 2.78
N SER A 63 0.04 13.98 1.87
CA SER A 63 -0.13 14.75 0.63
C SER A 63 -0.67 16.15 0.90
N GLU A 64 -1.61 16.28 1.84
CA GLU A 64 -2.16 17.56 2.30
C GLU A 64 -1.15 18.35 3.15
N GLY A 65 -0.36 17.65 3.98
CA GLY A 65 0.72 18.24 4.77
C GLY A 65 1.83 18.88 3.92
N GLY A 66 2.06 18.38 2.70
CA GLY A 66 3.04 18.94 1.76
C GLY A 66 2.69 20.32 1.19
N LEU A 67 1.40 20.71 1.21
CA LEU A 67 0.97 22.04 0.76
C LEU A 67 1.22 23.14 1.82
N ASN A 68 1.23 22.79 3.10
CA ASN A 68 1.40 23.77 4.19
C ASN A 68 2.86 24.17 4.46
N VAL A 69 3.85 23.42 3.95
CA VAL A 69 5.27 23.76 4.11
C VAL A 69 5.74 24.78 3.06
N ALA A 70 5.01 24.93 1.95
CA ALA A 70 5.36 25.85 0.87
C ALA A 70 4.89 27.31 1.07
N LEU A 71 4.08 27.59 2.10
CA LEU A 71 3.55 28.93 2.39
C LEU A 71 4.22 29.64 3.58
N HIS A 72 5.26 29.03 4.16
CA HIS A 72 6.01 29.63 5.25
C HIS A 72 7.52 29.62 4.94
N ASN A 73 7.92 30.43 3.97
CA ASN A 73 9.26 31.01 3.81
C ASN A 73 9.16 32.28 2.96
#